data_AF-Q7VCA6-F1
#
_entry.id   AF-Q7VCA6-F1
#
_cell.length_a   1.000
_cell.length_b   1.000
_cell.length_c   1.000
_cell.angle_alpha   90.00
_cell.angle_beta   90.00
_cell.angle_gamma   90.00
#
_symmetry.space_group_name_H-M   'P 1'
#
loop_
_entity.id
_entity.type
_entity.pdbx_description
1 polymer ?
#
loop_
_entity_poly.entity_id
_entity_poly.type
_entity_poly.pdbx_seq_one_letter_code
_entity_poly.pdbx_strand_id
1 'polypeptide(L)'
;MLENELEFKNAIDLFNDHEWYLAHDALEEIWHNTIGRERITIQAILQIAVAQVHLSNDNLKGATILYGEGLGRLKSTGIPTLGLDIENLTEIVEQRLKILQEGRDVFNVSEPKLLKR
;
A
#
# COMPACT_ATOMS: atom_id res chain seq x y z
N MET A 1 -15.60 16.42 -8.41
CA MET A 1 -15.23 15.22 -9.21
C MET A 1 -13.80 15.28 -9.74
N LEU A 2 -13.24 16.47 -10.03
CA LEU A 2 -11.82 16.64 -10.40
C LEU A 2 -10.84 16.63 -9.20
N GLU A 3 -11.31 16.99 -7.99
CA GLU A 3 -10.46 17.05 -6.79
C GLU A 3 -9.93 15.67 -6.37
N ASN A 4 -10.81 14.66 -6.29
CA ASN A 4 -10.40 13.30 -5.91
C ASN A 4 -9.38 12.66 -6.87
N GLU A 5 -9.39 13.04 -8.16
CA GLU A 5 -8.44 12.49 -9.14
C GLU A 5 -7.04 13.08 -8.95
N LEU A 6 -6.95 14.38 -8.69
CA LEU A 6 -5.68 15.05 -8.41
C LEU A 6 -5.09 14.61 -7.07
N GLU A 7 -5.92 14.50 -6.03
CA GLU A 7 -5.53 14.00 -4.71
C GLU A 7 -5.00 12.56 -4.81
N PHE A 8 -5.70 11.69 -5.53
CA PHE A 8 -5.27 10.32 -5.72
C PHE A 8 -3.97 10.23 -6.51
N LYS A 9 -3.80 11.06 -7.56
CA LYS A 9 -2.53 11.15 -8.27
C LYS A 9 -1.40 11.59 -7.34
N ASN A 10 -1.62 12.62 -6.52
CA ASN A 10 -0.62 13.10 -5.56
C ASN A 10 -0.24 12.01 -4.55
N ALA A 11 -1.22 11.27 -4.03
CA ALA A 11 -0.98 10.14 -3.14
C ALA A 11 -0.14 9.04 -3.80
N ILE A 12 -0.38 8.76 -5.09
CA ILE A 12 0.42 7.81 -5.88
C ILE A 12 1.86 8.31 -6.05
N ASP A 13 2.04 9.59 -6.37
CA ASP A 13 3.36 10.19 -6.55
C ASP A 13 4.16 10.11 -5.23
N LEU A 14 3.56 10.53 -4.11
CA LEU A 14 4.15 10.40 -2.76
C LEU A 14 4.55 8.96 -2.43
N PHE A 15 3.67 7.99 -2.73
CA PHE A 15 3.97 6.57 -2.49
C PHE A 15 5.17 6.11 -3.32
N ASN A 16 5.21 6.46 -4.61
CA ASN A 16 6.26 6.04 -5.53
C ASN A 16 7.61 6.75 -5.30
N ASP A 17 7.58 7.92 -4.67
CA ASP A 17 8.75 8.69 -4.22
C ASP A 17 9.22 8.28 -2.81
N HIS A 18 8.60 7.25 -2.22
CA HIS A 18 8.92 6.71 -0.90
C HIS A 18 8.69 7.68 0.26
N GLU A 19 7.84 8.69 0.06
CA GLU A 19 7.36 9.59 1.11
C GLU A 19 6.26 8.89 1.93
N TRP A 20 6.60 7.76 2.56
CA TRP A 20 5.65 6.78 3.09
C TRP A 20 4.64 7.35 4.08
N TYR A 21 5.08 8.25 4.96
CA TYR A 21 4.21 8.88 5.94
C TYR A 21 3.24 9.87 5.30
N LEU A 22 3.73 10.69 4.36
CA LEU A 22 2.87 11.63 3.61
C LEU A 22 1.89 10.89 2.69
N ALA A 23 2.34 9.80 2.06
CA ALA A 23 1.50 8.93 1.26
C ALA A 23 0.40 8.29 2.12
N HIS A 24 0.74 7.81 3.32
CA HIS A 24 -0.24 7.29 4.27
C HIS A 24 -1.32 8.33 4.58
N ASP A 25 -0.92 9.53 5.02
CA ASP A 25 -1.87 10.58 5.43
C ASP A 25 -2.78 10.99 4.26
N ALA A 26 -2.21 11.17 3.07
CA ALA A 26 -2.99 11.49 1.87
C ALA A 26 -3.98 10.37 1.50
N LEU A 27 -3.56 9.10 1.58
CA LEU A 27 -4.45 7.97 1.31
C LEU A 27 -5.50 7.77 2.41
N GLU A 28 -5.20 8.10 3.67
CA GLU A 28 -6.14 8.03 4.78
C GLU A 28 -7.28 9.05 4.60
N GLU A 29 -6.96 10.28 4.16
CA GLU A 29 -7.97 11.29 3.84
C GLU A 29 -8.89 10.84 2.69
N ILE A 30 -8.30 10.34 1.59
CA ILE A 30 -9.06 9.78 0.46
C ILE A 30 -9.91 8.59 0.94
N TRP A 31 -9.34 7.70 1.75
CA TRP A 31 -10.03 6.54 2.30
C TRP A 31 -11.24 6.98 3.12
N HIS A 32 -11.10 7.96 4.02
CA HIS A 32 -12.18 8.49 4.84
C HIS A 32 -13.36 8.97 4.00
N ASN A 33 -13.08 9.68 2.91
CA ASN A 33 -14.09 10.25 2.01
C ASN A 33 -14.61 9.25 0.96
N THR A 34 -14.00 8.07 0.82
CA THR A 34 -14.42 7.04 -0.14
C THR A 34 -15.50 6.13 0.43
N ILE A 35 -16.57 5.95 -0.36
CA ILE A 35 -17.66 5.00 -0.12
C ILE A 35 -17.59 3.91 -1.18
N GLY A 36 -18.04 2.69 -0.83
CA GLY A 36 -18.11 1.59 -1.79
C GLY A 36 -16.89 0.68 -1.76
N ARG A 37 -16.65 -0.05 -2.86
CA ARG A 37 -15.67 -1.14 -2.90
C ARG A 37 -14.24 -0.62 -3.07
N GLU A 38 -14.08 0.56 -3.66
CA GLU A 38 -12.82 1.27 -3.88
C GLU A 38 -12.09 1.53 -2.56
N ARG A 39 -12.87 1.71 -1.48
CA ARG A 39 -12.36 1.86 -0.11
C ARG A 39 -11.45 0.69 0.30
N ILE A 40 -11.70 -0.52 -0.20
CA ILE A 40 -10.88 -1.72 0.10
C ILE A 40 -9.49 -1.58 -0.51
N THR A 41 -9.40 -1.13 -1.76
CA THR A 41 -8.13 -0.90 -2.47
C THR A 41 -7.32 0.21 -1.82
N ILE A 42 -7.96 1.34 -1.51
CA ILE A 42 -7.28 2.47 -0.86
C ILE A 42 -6.78 2.04 0.54
N GLN A 43 -7.59 1.29 1.28
CA GLN A 43 -7.17 0.77 2.59
C GLN A 43 -5.99 -0.19 2.48
N ALA A 44 -5.94 -1.03 1.45
CA ALA A 44 -4.82 -1.92 1.24
C ALA A 44 -3.52 -1.12 1.01
N ILE A 45 -3.59 -0.10 0.15
CA ILE A 45 -2.43 0.73 -0.20
C ILE A 45 -1.95 1.55 0.99
N LEU A 46 -2.85 2.18 1.76
CA LEU A 46 -2.45 2.96 2.93
C LEU A 46 -1.81 2.09 4.01
N GLN A 47 -2.30 0.85 4.19
CA GLN A 47 -1.68 -0.12 5.11
C GLN A 47 -0.27 -0.51 4.65
N ILE A 48 -0.05 -0.66 3.35
CA ILE A 48 1.29 -0.91 2.79
C ILE A 48 2.20 0.31 3.01
N ALA A 49 1.70 1.53 2.85
CA ALA A 49 2.47 2.75 3.11
C ALA A 49 2.92 2.81 4.59
N VAL A 50 2.01 2.62 5.56
CA VAL A 50 2.40 2.62 6.98
C VAL A 50 3.26 1.41 7.35
N ALA A 51 3.14 0.26 6.66
CA ALA A 51 4.08 -0.85 6.83
C ALA A 51 5.53 -0.44 6.50
N GLN A 52 5.73 0.40 5.48
CA GLN A 52 7.04 0.94 5.13
C GLN A 52 7.55 1.97 6.16
N VAL A 53 6.66 2.78 6.74
CA VAL A 53 7.00 3.65 7.89
C VAL A 53 7.49 2.81 9.08
N HIS A 54 6.83 1.67 9.36
CA HIS A 54 7.27 0.76 10.40
C HIS A 54 8.64 0.15 10.12
N LEU A 55 8.93 -0.24 8.86
CA LEU A 55 10.26 -0.72 8.49
C LEU A 55 11.34 0.36 8.67
N SER A 56 11.04 1.60 8.32
CA SER A 56 11.95 2.74 8.49
C SER A 56 12.27 3.05 9.97
N ASN A 57 11.45 2.54 10.89
CA ASN A 57 11.59 2.70 12.34
C ASN A 57 12.03 1.39 13.04
N ASP A 58 12.64 0.45 12.31
CA ASP A 58 13.08 -0.87 12.80
C ASP A 58 11.95 -1.73 13.45
N ASN A 59 10.70 -1.41 13.14
CA ASN A 59 9.53 -2.10 13.69
C ASN A 59 9.03 -3.20 12.74
N LEU A 60 9.82 -4.27 12.63
CA LEU A 60 9.52 -5.42 11.77
C LEU A 60 8.17 -6.07 12.09
N LYS A 61 7.80 -6.14 13.38
CA LYS A 61 6.52 -6.72 13.81
C LYS A 61 5.34 -5.90 13.29
N GLY A 62 5.38 -4.58 13.46
CA GLY A 62 4.34 -3.67 12.95
C GLY A 62 4.23 -3.74 11.43
N ALA A 63 5.37 -3.72 10.73
CA ALA A 63 5.41 -3.89 9.29
C ALA A 63 4.79 -5.22 8.84
N THR A 64 5.11 -6.32 9.51
CA THR A 64 4.58 -7.67 9.19
C THR A 64 3.06 -7.72 9.29
N ILE A 65 2.50 -7.15 10.36
CA ILE A 65 1.05 -7.09 10.57
C ILE A 65 0.38 -6.31 9.44
N LEU A 66 0.88 -5.10 9.16
CA LEU A 66 0.26 -4.20 8.19
C LEU A 66 0.41 -4.68 6.74
N TYR A 67 1.56 -5.28 6.38
CA TYR A 67 1.69 -5.98 5.09
C TYR A 67 0.71 -7.15 4.98
N GLY A 68 0.50 -7.93 6.05
CA GLY A 68 -0.46 -9.03 6.07
C GLY A 68 -1.91 -8.56 5.87
N GLU A 69 -2.30 -7.50 6.56
CA GLU A 69 -3.63 -6.89 6.43
C GLU A 69 -3.85 -6.27 5.03
N GLY A 70 -2.85 -5.57 4.51
CA GLY A 70 -2.88 -5.00 3.16
C GLY A 70 -2.99 -6.10 2.09
N LEU A 71 -2.17 -7.15 2.21
CA LEU A 71 -2.19 -8.29 1.28
C LEU A 71 -3.54 -9.02 1.28
N GLY A 72 -4.14 -9.23 2.46
CA GLY A 72 -5.46 -9.86 2.57
C GLY A 72 -6.53 -9.08 1.81
N ARG A 73 -6.44 -7.74 1.81
CA ARG A 73 -7.33 -6.88 1.02
C ARG A 73 -7.02 -6.98 -0.47
N LEU A 74 -5.75 -6.89 -0.89
CA LEU A 74 -5.37 -7.01 -2.31
C LEU A 74 -5.85 -8.33 -2.93
N LYS A 75 -5.86 -9.42 -2.16
CA LYS A 75 -6.34 -10.74 -2.60
C LYS A 75 -7.86 -10.92 -2.54
N SER A 76 -8.62 -9.90 -2.15
CA SER A 76 -10.08 -10.00 -2.06
C SER A 76 -10.73 -10.06 -3.45
N THR A 77 -11.65 -11.01 -3.64
CA THR A 77 -12.30 -11.25 -4.93
C THR A 77 -13.02 -10.01 -5.48
N GLY A 78 -12.64 -9.59 -6.68
CA GLY A 78 -13.26 -8.47 -7.40
C GLY A 78 -12.92 -7.09 -6.81
N ILE A 79 -11.78 -6.95 -6.14
CA ILE A 79 -11.27 -5.65 -5.71
C ILE A 79 -11.11 -4.70 -6.92
N PRO A 80 -11.59 -3.43 -6.84
CA PRO A 80 -11.37 -2.44 -7.88
C PRO A 80 -9.88 -2.14 -8.06
N THR A 81 -9.39 -2.07 -9.30
CA THR A 81 -7.98 -1.80 -9.58
C THR A 81 -7.61 -0.33 -9.47
N LEU A 82 -8.59 0.58 -9.59
CA LEU A 82 -8.37 2.03 -9.61
C LEU A 82 -7.39 2.48 -10.71
N GLY A 83 -7.26 1.72 -11.80
CA GLY A 83 -6.28 1.98 -12.86
C GLY A 83 -4.84 1.60 -12.50
N LEU A 84 -4.64 0.89 -11.39
CA LEU A 84 -3.34 0.43 -10.92
C LEU A 84 -3.09 -1.05 -11.27
N ASP A 85 -1.82 -1.40 -11.39
CA ASP A 85 -1.36 -2.78 -11.48
C ASP A 85 -1.34 -3.43 -10.09
N ILE A 86 -2.52 -3.84 -9.64
CA ILE A 86 -2.71 -4.52 -8.35
C ILE A 86 -2.03 -5.89 -8.34
N GLU A 87 -1.87 -6.54 -9.48
CA GLU A 87 -1.22 -7.85 -9.59
C GLU A 87 0.27 -7.70 -9.22
N ASN A 88 0.96 -6.74 -9.84
CA ASN A 88 2.36 -6.43 -9.51
C ASN A 88 2.54 -6.02 -8.04
N LEU A 89 1.67 -5.15 -7.53
CA LEU A 89 1.73 -4.72 -6.13
C LEU A 89 1.56 -5.92 -5.17
N THR A 90 0.63 -6.82 -5.48
CA THR A 90 0.36 -8.03 -4.69
C THR A 90 1.58 -8.94 -4.63
N GLU A 91 2.25 -9.15 -5.76
CA GLU A 91 3.46 -9.99 -5.83
C GLU A 91 4.59 -9.42 -4.96
N ILE A 92 4.86 -8.12 -5.05
CA ILE A 92 5.91 -7.47 -4.24
C ILE A 92 5.58 -7.56 -2.74
N VAL A 93 4.34 -7.24 -2.37
CA VAL A 93 3.88 -7.29 -0.97
C VAL A 93 3.97 -8.72 -0.41
N GLU A 94 3.57 -9.73 -1.19
CA GLU A 94 3.66 -11.13 -0.78
C GLU A 94 5.11 -11.58 -0.55
N GLN A 95 6.03 -11.21 -1.45
CA GLN A 95 7.45 -11.52 -1.30
C GLN A 95 8.04 -10.89 -0.03
N ARG A 96 7.78 -9.59 0.19
CA ARG A 96 8.26 -8.87 1.37
C ARG A 96 7.68 -9.44 2.66
N LEU A 97 6.38 -9.70 2.70
CA LEU A 97 5.71 -10.29 3.87
C LEU A 97 6.31 -11.66 4.23
N LYS A 98 6.56 -12.52 3.23
CA LYS A 98 7.17 -13.83 3.46
C LYS A 98 8.53 -13.71 4.14
N ILE A 99 9.38 -12.80 3.69
CA ILE A 99 10.71 -12.55 4.27
C ILE A 99 10.59 -12.07 5.72
N LEU A 100 9.68 -11.13 5.99
CA LEU A 100 9.45 -10.64 7.35
C LEU A 100 8.94 -11.75 8.29
N GLN A 101 8.06 -12.63 7.80
CA GLN A 101 7.55 -13.78 8.55
C GLN A 101 8.65 -14.80 8.88
N GLU A 102 9.72 -14.85 8.09
CA GLU A 102 10.91 -15.66 8.36
C GLU A 102 11.91 -14.96 9.31
N GLY A 103 11.57 -13.77 9.82
CA GLY A 103 12.42 -12.98 10.72
C GLY A 103 13.62 -12.34 10.01
N ARG A 104 13.53 -12.17 8.68
CA ARG A 104 14.59 -11.58 7.85
C ARG A 104 14.23 -10.17 7.42
N ASP A 105 15.25 -9.40 7.05
CA ASP A 105 15.07 -8.07 6.47
C ASP A 105 14.78 -8.13 4.96
N VAL A 106 14.03 -7.15 4.47
CA VAL A 106 13.54 -6.99 3.09
C VAL A 106 14.44 -6.08 2.22
N PHE A 107 15.61 -5.64 2.71
CA PHE A 107 16.55 -4.78 1.95
C PHE A 107 16.90 -5.26 0.52
N ASN A 108 16.86 -6.57 0.27
CA ASN A 108 17.20 -7.14 -1.05
C ASN A 108 15.99 -7.36 -1.97
N VAL A 109 14.80 -6.92 -1.55
CA VAL A 109 13.58 -6.98 -2.36
C VAL A 109 13.18 -5.56 -2.72
N SER A 110 12.70 -5.37 -3.95
CA SER A 110 12.16 -4.08 -4.40
C SER A 110 11.08 -3.59 -3.45
N GLU A 111 11.04 -2.28 -3.25
CA GLU A 111 9.95 -1.64 -2.54
C GLU A 111 8.68 -1.64 -3.41
N PRO A 112 7.48 -1.68 -2.79
CA PRO A 112 6.22 -1.60 -3.50
C PRO A 112 6.12 -0.29 -4.30
N LYS A 113 5.54 -0.36 -5.49
CA LYS A 113 5.20 0.81 -6.31
C LYS A 113 3.78 0.68 -6.84
N LEU A 114 3.12 1.82 -7.00
CA LEU A 114 1.79 1.94 -7.62
C LEU A 114 1.98 2.22 -9.10
N LEU A 115 2.11 1.16 -9.89
CA LEU A 115 2.23 1.23 -11.34
C LEU A 115 0.84 1.40 -11.98
N LYS A 116 0.76 2.12 -13.11
CA LYS A 116 -0.46 2.25 -13.88
C LYS A 116 -0.65 1.03 -14.79
N ARG A 117 -1.90 0.62 -14.97
CA ARG A 117 -2.30 -0.44 -15.92
C ARG A 117 -2.59 0.12 -17.31
#